data_AF-A0A2I0GRR5-F1
#
_entry.id   AF-A0A2I0GRR5-F1
#
_cell.length_a   1.000
_cell.length_b   1.000
_cell.length_c   1.000
_cell.angle_alpha   90.00
_cell.angle_beta   90.00
_cell.angle_gamma   90.00
#
_symmetry.space_group_name_H-M   'P 1'
#
loop_
_entity.id
_entity.type
_entity.pdbx_description
1 polymer ?
#
loop_
_entity_poly.entity_id
_entity_poly.type
_entity_poly.pdbx_seq_one_letter_code
_entity_poly.pdbx_strand_id
1 'polypeptide(L)' 'MASIRTRKGSNMLFVDFRYMNKRCRETTNLIDTPSNRKK' A
#
# COMPACT_ATOMS: atom_id res chain seq x y z
N MET A 1 12.64 2.49 -0.89
CA MET A 1 11.51 3.06 -1.64
C MET A 1 10.23 2.39 -1.19
N ALA A 2 9.27 3.16 -0.69
CA ALA A 2 7.95 2.64 -0.34
C ALA A 2 7.20 2.21 -1.61
N SER A 3 6.56 1.04 -1.57
CA SER A 3 5.78 0.49 -2.67
C SER A 3 4.32 0.40 -2.25
N ILE A 4 3.44 1.07 -3.00
CA ILE A 4 2.00 0.95 -2.81
C ILE A 4 1.53 -0.25 -3.65
N ARG A 5 0.88 -1.23 -3.01
CA ARG A 5 0.37 -2.45 -3.64
C ARG A 5 -1.07 -2.70 -3.22
N THR A 6 -1.76 -3.55 -3.96
CA THR A 6 -3.15 -3.93 -3.71
C THR A 6 -3.20 -5.29 -3.04
N ARG A 7 -4.06 -5.46 -2.03
CA ARG A 7 -4.21 -6.75 -1.37
C ARG A 7 -5.00 -7.69 -2.27
N LYS A 8 -4.48 -8.90 -2.52
CA LYS A 8 -5.21 -9.92 -3.29
C LYS A 8 -6.50 -10.28 -2.55
N GLY A 9 -7.66 -10.02 -3.17
CA GLY A 9 -8.99 -10.38 -2.65
C GLY A 9 -9.72 -9.29 -1.88
N SER A 10 -9.04 -8.21 -1.50
CA SER A 10 -9.69 -7.04 -0.91
C SER A 10 -9.07 -5.86 -1.60
N ASN A 11 -9.83 -5.15 -2.43
CA ASN A 11 -9.38 -4.04 -3.28
C ASN A 11 -8.79 -2.85 -2.49
N MET A 12 -8.33 -3.04 -1.26
CA MET A 12 -7.65 -2.06 -0.43
C MET A 12 -6.17 -1.99 -0.79
N LEU A 13 -5.67 -0.76 -0.80
CA LEU A 13 -4.26 -0.45 -0.95
C LEU A 13 -3.53 -0.70 0.36
N PHE A 14 -2.27 -1.10 0.26
CA PHE A 14 -1.34 -1.13 1.37
C PHE A 14 0.00 -0.55 0.94
N VAL A 15 0.66 0.09 1.90
CA VAL A 15 1.99 0.67 1.72
C VAL A 15 3.02 -0.30 2.31
N ASP A 16 3.89 -0.85 1.48
CA ASP A 16 5.05 -1.64 1.90
C ASP A 16 6.27 -0.73 1.92
N PHE A 17 6.79 -0.42 3.10
CA PHE A 17 7.98 0.40 3.26
C PHE A 17 8.92 -0.19 4.30
N ARG A 18 10.16 0.33 4.32
CA ARG A 18 11.14 -0.05 5.34
C ARG A 18 11.42 1.16 6.21
N TYR A 19 11.32 0.98 7.51
CA TYR A 19 11.66 1.99 8.51
C TYR A 19 12.58 1.36 9.57
N MET A 20 13.70 2.02 9.85
CA MET A 20 14.73 1.50 10.77
C MET A 20 15.14 0.03 10.48
N ASN A 21 15.33 -0.29 9.19
CA ASN A 21 15.63 -1.63 8.70
C ASN A 21 14.52 -2.70 8.90
N LYS A 22 13.40 -2.35 9.52
CA LYS A 22 12.21 -3.19 9.69
C LYS A 22 11.26 -3.00 8.52
N ARG A 23 10.67 -4.10 8.06
CA ARG A 23 9.64 -4.06 7.01
C ARG A 23 8.30 -3.75 7.65
N CYS A 24 7.73 -2.61 7.29
CA CYS A 24 6.42 -2.15 7.75
C CYS A 24 5.43 -2.26 6.59
N ARG A 25 4.27 -2.85 6.84
CA ARG A 25 3.16 -2.93 5.88
C ARG A 25 1.95 -2.29 6.52
N GLU A 26 1.51 -1.18 5.94
CA GLU A 26 0.39 -0.42 6.46
C GLU A 26 -0.80 -0.58 5.52
N THR A 27 -1.89 -1.14 6.01
CA THR A 27 -3.14 -1.25 5.25
C THR A 27 -3.90 0.06 5.32
N THR A 28 -4.24 0.60 4.15
CA THR A 28 -5.08 1.79 4.05
C THR A 28 -6.50 1.40 3.67
N ASN A 29 -7.49 2.18 4.14
CA ASN A 29 -8.90 2.06 3.72
C ASN A 29 -9.14 2.58 2.28
N LEU A 30 -8.09 2.91 1.55
CA LEU A 30 -8.17 3.40 0.18
C LEU A 30 -8.40 2.23 -0.76
N ILE A 31 -9.47 2.32 -1.54
CA ILE A 31 -9.80 1.35 -2.58
C ILE A 31 -8.83 1.57 -3.77
N ASP A 32 -8.48 0.50 -4.47
CA ASP A 32 -7.67 0.50 -5.69
C ASP A 32 -8.45 1.18 -6.82
N THR A 33 -8.41 2.50 -6.82
CA THR A 33 -8.91 3.33 -7.90
C THR A 33 -7.70 3.98 -8.59
N PRO A 34 -7.77 4.25 -9.89
CA PRO A 34 -6.70 4.93 -10.61
C PRO A 34 -6.38 6.31 -9.99
N SER A 35 -7.35 6.95 -9.33
CA SER A 35 -7.16 8.16 -8.54
C SER A 35 -6.31 7.93 -7.30
N ASN A 36 -6.59 6.87 -6.52
CA ASN A 36 -5.83 6.54 -5.31
C ASN A 36 -4.46 5.90 -5.59
N ARG A 37 -4.21 5.48 -6.84
CA ARG A 37 -2.93 4.92 -7.30
C ARG A 37 -2.00 5.97 -7.91
N LYS A 38 -2.44 7.24 -8.02
CA LYS A 38 -1.56 8.33 -8.49
C LYS A 38 -0.39 8.50 -7.51
N LYS A 39 0.79 8.54 -8.10
CA LYS A 39 2.11 8.46 -7.45
C LYS A 39 2.59 9.83 -7.00
#